data_AF-A0A1G2RSW1-F1
#
_entry.id   AF-A0A1G2RSW1-F1
#
_cell.length_a   1.000
_cell.length_b   1.000
_cell.length_c   1.000
_cell.angle_alpha   90.00
_cell.angle_beta   90.00
_cell.angle_gamma   90.00
#
_symmetry.space_group_name_H-M   'P 1'
#
loop_
_entity.id
_entity.type
_entity.pdbx_description
1 polymer ?
#
loop_
_entity_poly.entity_id
_entity_poly.type
_entity_poly.pdbx_seq_one_letter_code
_entity_poly.pdbx_strand_id
1 'polypeptide(L)'
;MLNKLIFENERVWRWLTNFWTVVFFILIFVNFFSQNAYSFLLVPLSIVYSGILTIFVATKEFDRWYEVHNGRHPGEFFVVAWTAVMAVLLILSFVFGEEFHAPSDTVSAVYVAVLTLFALTQKSKTLHRKRRR
;
A
#
# COMPACT_ATOMS: atom_id res chain seq x y z
N MET A 1 -8.93 28.95 -6.62
CA MET A 1 -9.16 28.51 -5.23
C MET A 1 -9.40 26.99 -5.15
N LEU A 2 -10.27 26.43 -6.00
CA LEU A 2 -10.54 24.99 -6.09
C LEU A 2 -9.28 24.12 -6.26
N ASN A 3 -8.40 24.50 -7.20
CA ASN A 3 -7.12 23.78 -7.42
C ASN A 3 -6.26 23.69 -6.14
N LYS A 4 -6.18 24.76 -5.33
CA LYS A 4 -5.33 24.79 -4.14
C LYS A 4 -5.81 23.83 -3.04
N LEU A 5 -7.13 23.74 -2.84
CA LEU A 5 -7.75 22.78 -1.92
C LEU A 5 -7.51 21.32 -2.35
N ILE A 6 -7.60 21.04 -3.65
CA ILE A 6 -7.39 19.69 -4.20
C ILE A 6 -5.92 19.27 -4.08
N PHE A 7 -4.98 20.18 -4.37
CA PHE A 7 -3.54 19.91 -4.23
C PHE A 7 -3.10 19.71 -2.77
N GLU A 8 -3.68 20.44 -1.82
CA GLU A 8 -3.44 20.20 -0.38
C GLU A 8 -4.00 18.84 0.04
N ASN A 9 -5.18 18.46 -0.46
CA ASN A 9 -5.78 17.16 -0.19
C ASN A 9 -4.90 16.00 -0.70
N GLU A 10 -4.45 16.02 -1.97
CA GLU A 10 -3.60 14.94 -2.52
C GLU A 10 -2.25 14.84 -1.79
N ARG A 11 -1.63 15.96 -1.44
CA ARG A 11 -0.37 15.97 -0.67
C ARG A 11 -0.56 15.36 0.71
N VAL A 12 -1.64 15.71 1.40
CA VAL A 12 -1.97 15.16 2.72
C VAL A 12 -2.23 13.66 2.63
N TRP A 13 -3.06 13.20 1.69
CA TRP A 13 -3.33 11.76 1.52
C TRP A 13 -2.08 10.96 1.20
N ARG A 14 -1.20 11.50 0.37
CA ARG A 14 0.07 10.86 0.02
C ARG A 14 0.98 10.76 1.23
N TRP A 15 1.12 11.85 1.99
CA TRP A 15 1.94 11.86 3.20
C TRP A 15 1.39 10.89 4.23
N LEU A 16 0.07 10.89 4.45
CA LEU A 16 -0.61 9.96 5.35
C LEU A 16 -0.43 8.50 4.93
N THR A 17 -0.59 8.19 3.63
CA THR A 17 -0.41 6.84 3.11
C THR A 17 1.04 6.37 3.26
N ASN A 18 2.01 7.23 2.94
CA ASN A 18 3.44 6.93 3.12
C ASN A 18 3.78 6.70 4.59
N PHE A 19 3.29 7.58 5.48
CA PHE A 19 3.48 7.47 6.93
C PHE A 19 2.97 6.11 7.43
N TRP A 20 1.72 5.76 7.13
CA TRP A 20 1.16 4.48 7.56
C TRP A 20 1.81 3.28 6.90
N THR A 21 2.33 3.40 5.68
CA THR A 21 3.13 2.34 5.03
C THR A 21 4.39 2.07 5.83
N VAL A 22 5.14 3.11 6.19
CA VAL A 22 6.36 2.98 6.98
C VAL A 22 6.06 2.41 8.37
N VAL A 23 5.03 2.91 9.05
CA VAL A 23 4.60 2.38 10.36
C VAL A 23 4.25 0.90 10.26
N PHE A 24 3.50 0.51 9.24
CA PHE A 24 3.10 -0.89 9.07
C PHE A 24 4.29 -1.80 8.73
N PHE A 25 5.22 -1.33 7.90
CA PHE A 25 6.47 -2.06 7.62
C PHE A 25 7.32 -2.25 8.86
N ILE A 26 7.50 -1.19 9.67
CA ILE A 26 8.23 -1.29 10.94
C ILE A 26 7.58 -2.34 11.84
N LEU A 27 6.24 -2.31 11.97
CA LEU A 27 5.51 -3.29 12.77
C LEU A 27 5.73 -4.73 12.27
N ILE A 28 5.70 -4.94 10.95
CA ILE A 28 5.94 -6.26 10.36
C ILE A 28 7.32 -6.78 10.74
N PHE A 29 8.37 -5.96 10.59
CA PHE A 29 9.74 -6.35 10.94
C PHE A 29 9.90 -6.55 12.45
N VAL A 30 9.36 -5.65 13.29
CA VAL A 30 9.40 -5.80 14.75
C VAL A 30 8.69 -7.08 15.19
N ASN A 31 7.50 -7.35 14.66
CA ASN A 31 6.77 -8.58 14.96
C ASN A 31 7.55 -9.83 14.51
N PHE A 32 8.20 -9.78 13.35
CA PHE A 32 9.03 -10.86 12.84
C PHE A 32 10.23 -11.14 13.77
N PHE A 33 11.00 -10.11 14.14
CA PHE A 33 12.16 -10.27 15.01
C PHE A 33 11.82 -10.56 16.48
N SER A 34 10.61 -10.20 16.92
CA SER A 34 10.10 -10.51 18.26
C SER A 34 9.27 -11.81 18.32
N GLN A 35 9.47 -12.72 17.36
CA GLN A 35 8.82 -14.04 17.35
C GLN A 35 7.29 -13.96 17.56
N ASN A 36 6.63 -13.05 16.84
CA ASN A 36 5.18 -12.86 16.85
C ASN A 36 4.56 -12.25 18.12
N ALA A 37 5.35 -11.69 19.03
CA ALA A 37 4.87 -11.04 20.26
C ALA A 37 3.86 -9.90 20.03
N TYR A 38 3.85 -9.29 18.84
CA TYR A 38 2.99 -8.15 18.49
C TYR A 38 1.89 -8.51 17.50
N SER A 39 1.57 -9.80 17.33
CA SER A 39 0.55 -10.25 16.38
C SER A 39 -0.83 -9.65 16.63
N PHE A 40 -1.14 -9.33 17.89
CA PHE A 40 -2.38 -8.66 18.29
C PHE A 40 -2.53 -7.25 17.68
N LEU A 41 -1.43 -6.60 17.31
CA LEU A 41 -1.43 -5.27 16.65
C LEU A 41 -1.56 -5.37 15.14
N LEU A 42 -1.18 -6.50 14.53
CA LEU A 42 -1.16 -6.64 13.07
C LEU A 42 -2.56 -6.47 12.46
N VAL A 43 -3.56 -7.12 13.03
CA VAL A 43 -4.94 -7.05 12.52
C VAL A 43 -5.51 -5.62 12.54
N PRO A 44 -5.59 -4.92 13.69
CA PRO A 44 -6.16 -3.57 13.71
C PRO A 44 -5.36 -2.59 12.85
N LEU A 45 -4.02 -2.68 12.84
CA LEU A 45 -3.20 -1.79 12.02
C LEU A 45 -3.29 -2.10 10.52
N SER A 46 -3.50 -3.36 10.14
CA SER A 46 -3.76 -3.74 8.75
C SER A 46 -5.04 -3.12 8.21
N ILE A 47 -6.09 -3.01 9.04
CA ILE A 47 -7.37 -2.41 8.68
C ILE A 47 -7.20 -0.91 8.44
N VAL A 48 -6.54 -0.21 9.38
CA VAL A 48 -6.25 1.22 9.25
C VAL A 48 -5.40 1.49 8.01
N TYR A 49 -4.31 0.74 7.85
CA TYR A 49 -3.42 0.85 6.70
C TYR A 49 -4.14 0.64 5.38
N SER A 50 -4.87 -0.48 5.24
CA SER A 50 -5.55 -0.85 4.00
C SER A 50 -6.69 0.11 3.68
N GLY A 51 -7.40 0.62 4.70
CA GLY A 51 -8.42 1.65 4.54
C GLY A 51 -7.85 2.94 3.97
N ILE A 52 -6.77 3.46 4.57
CA ILE A 52 -6.10 4.69 4.11
C ILE A 52 -5.58 4.52 2.67
N LEU A 53 -4.93 3.39 2.38
CA LEU A 53 -4.42 3.09 1.05
C LEU A 53 -5.55 3.02 0.02
N THR A 54 -6.66 2.37 0.36
CA THR A 54 -7.84 2.24 -0.51
C THR A 54 -8.46 3.61 -0.79
N ILE A 55 -8.63 4.44 0.23
CA ILE A 55 -9.17 5.80 0.08
C ILE A 55 -8.24 6.62 -0.82
N PHE A 56 -6.93 6.61 -0.58
CA PHE A 56 -5.97 7.34 -1.41
C PHE A 56 -6.02 6.90 -2.88
N VAL A 57 -6.04 5.59 -3.12
CA VAL A 57 -6.15 5.04 -4.49
C VAL A 57 -7.48 5.46 -5.13
N ALA A 58 -8.60 5.36 -4.41
CA ALA A 58 -9.91 5.75 -4.92
C ALA A 58 -9.96 7.24 -5.29
N THR A 59 -9.53 8.13 -4.39
CA THR A 59 -9.50 9.59 -4.63
C THR A 59 -8.66 9.93 -5.86
N LYS A 60 -7.45 9.37 -5.96
CA LYS A 60 -6.57 9.57 -7.12
C LYS A 60 -7.22 9.11 -8.43
N GLU A 61 -7.93 7.98 -8.38
CA GLU A 61 -8.62 7.42 -9.53
C GLU A 61 -9.83 8.28 -9.94
N PHE A 62 -10.61 8.78 -8.98
CA PHE A 62 -11.69 9.74 -9.24
C PHE A 62 -11.16 11.02 -9.88
N ASP A 63 -10.12 11.63 -9.31
CA ASP A 63 -9.51 12.86 -9.84
C ASP A 63 -9.04 12.68 -11.29
N ARG A 64 -8.55 11.49 -11.63
CA ARG A 64 -8.13 11.14 -12.99
C ARG A 64 -9.31 11.08 -13.96
N TRP A 65 -10.42 10.47 -13.57
CA TRP A 65 -11.61 10.33 -14.42
C TRP A 65 -12.38 11.64 -14.60
N TYR A 66 -12.35 12.55 -13.62
CA TYR A 66 -12.97 13.88 -13.71
C TYR A 66 -12.07 14.95 -14.33
N GLU A 67 -10.91 14.56 -14.86
CA GLU A 67 -9.91 15.47 -15.46
C GLU A 67 -9.39 16.56 -14.50
N VAL A 68 -9.56 16.36 -13.21
CA VAL A 68 -9.17 17.31 -12.16
C VAL A 68 -7.65 17.29 -11.92
N HIS A 69 -6.95 16.24 -12.39
CA HIS A 69 -5.49 16.10 -12.22
C HIS A 69 -4.74 15.49 -13.42
N ASN A 70 -3.56 16.07 -13.71
CA ASN A 70 -2.55 15.58 -14.66
C ASN A 70 -1.27 15.04 -13.99
N GLY A 71 -1.25 14.92 -12.66
CA GLY A 71 -0.08 14.48 -11.89
C GLY A 71 0.30 13.01 -12.16
N ARG A 72 1.42 12.78 -12.85
CA ARG A 72 2.01 11.46 -13.08
C ARG A 72 2.83 11.03 -11.87
N HIS A 73 2.20 10.33 -10.92
CA HIS A 73 2.95 9.65 -9.87
C HIS A 73 2.77 8.12 -9.96
N PRO A 74 3.86 7.38 -10.18
CA PRO A 74 3.81 5.93 -10.39
C PRO A 74 3.50 5.23 -9.06
N GLY A 75 2.37 4.53 -9.02
CA GLY A 75 2.04 3.60 -7.92
C GLY A 75 2.92 2.34 -7.93
N GLU A 76 3.82 2.21 -8.91
CA GLU A 76 4.77 1.10 -9.05
C GLU A 76 5.71 1.02 -7.85
N PHE A 77 6.11 2.17 -7.28
CA PHE A 77 7.00 2.19 -6.12
C PHE A 77 6.39 1.47 -4.91
N PHE A 78 5.07 1.61 -4.68
CA PHE A 78 4.38 0.92 -3.59
C PHE A 78 4.43 -0.59 -3.76
N VAL A 79 4.19 -1.09 -4.97
CA VAL A 79 4.25 -2.53 -5.26
C VAL A 79 5.67 -3.04 -5.10
N VAL A 80 6.67 -2.34 -5.65
CA VAL A 80 8.08 -2.72 -5.53
C VAL A 80 8.51 -2.79 -4.06
N ALA A 81 8.14 -1.79 -3.25
CA ALA A 81 8.45 -1.77 -1.83
C ALA A 81 7.81 -2.95 -1.09
N TRP A 82 6.53 -3.23 -1.34
CA TRP A 82 5.82 -4.37 -0.76
C TRP A 82 6.40 -5.72 -1.19
N THR A 83 6.70 -5.89 -2.47
CA THR A 83 7.33 -7.10 -3.00
C THR A 83 8.71 -7.31 -2.37
N ALA A 84 9.49 -6.23 -2.18
CA ALA A 84 10.77 -6.31 -1.50
C ALA A 84 10.62 -6.74 -0.03
N VAL A 85 9.66 -6.17 0.72
CA VAL A 85 9.38 -6.57 2.11
C VAL A 85 9.00 -8.04 2.18
N MET A 86 8.08 -8.50 1.34
CA MET A 86 7.67 -9.91 1.31
C MET A 86 8.82 -10.85 0.95
N ALA A 87 9.64 -10.49 -0.04
CA ALA A 87 10.81 -11.26 -0.42
C ALA A 87 11.83 -11.35 0.73
N VAL A 88 12.09 -10.24 1.42
CA VAL A 88 12.98 -10.21 2.58
C VAL A 88 12.46 -11.12 3.68
N LEU A 89 11.17 -11.03 4.04
CA LEU A 89 10.60 -11.90 5.09
C LEU A 89 10.70 -13.38 4.73
N LEU A 90 10.42 -13.75 3.48
CA LEU A 90 10.53 -15.14 3.02
C LEU A 90 11.98 -15.65 3.08
N ILE A 91 12.95 -14.84 2.64
CA ILE A 91 14.37 -15.18 2.73
C ILE A 91 14.80 -15.31 4.19
N LEU A 92 14.40 -14.38 5.06
CA LEU A 92 14.74 -14.42 6.48
C LEU A 92 14.13 -15.66 7.16
N SER A 93 12.87 -15.99 6.89
CA SER A 93 12.26 -17.22 7.40
C SER A 93 13.02 -18.47 6.96
N PHE A 94 13.50 -18.51 5.73
CA PHE A 94 14.32 -19.63 5.24
C PHE A 94 15.69 -19.72 5.94
N VAL A 95 16.32 -18.58 6.23
CA VAL A 95 17.65 -18.50 6.85
C VAL A 95 17.62 -18.76 8.36
N PHE A 96 16.65 -18.21 9.06
CA PHE A 96 16.57 -18.28 10.53
C PHE A 96 15.78 -19.48 11.08
N GLY A 97 15.20 -20.30 10.21
CA GLY A 97 14.51 -21.54 10.59
C GLY A 97 13.09 -21.32 11.13
N GLU A 98 12.42 -22.42 11.54
CA GLU A 98 10.99 -22.46 11.88
C GLU A 98 10.59 -21.54 13.04
N GLU A 99 11.52 -21.15 13.92
CA GLU A 99 11.24 -20.21 15.02
C GLU A 99 10.90 -18.80 14.52
N PHE A 100 11.33 -18.45 13.30
CA PHE A 100 10.97 -17.22 12.60
C PHE A 100 9.89 -17.53 11.57
N HIS A 101 8.66 -17.63 12.06
CA HIS A 101 7.49 -17.98 11.25
C HIS A 101 7.38 -17.12 9.98
N ALA A 102 6.89 -17.76 8.92
CA ALA A 102 6.54 -17.14 7.64
C ALA A 102 5.63 -15.90 7.82
N PRO A 103 5.52 -15.01 6.80
CA PRO A 103 4.64 -13.86 6.86
C PRO A 103 3.23 -14.27 7.31
N SER A 104 2.72 -13.63 8.35
CA SER A 104 1.39 -13.97 8.88
C SER A 104 0.30 -13.82 7.83
N ASP A 105 -0.79 -14.56 7.98
CA ASP A 105 -1.95 -14.50 7.07
C ASP A 105 -2.43 -13.06 6.84
N THR A 106 -2.41 -12.24 7.90
CA THR A 106 -2.73 -10.81 7.84
C THR A 106 -1.81 -10.04 6.91
N VAL A 107 -0.49 -10.23 7.02
CA VAL A 107 0.49 -9.54 6.16
C VAL A 107 0.35 -9.99 4.71
N SER A 108 0.16 -11.29 4.49
CA SER A 108 -0.10 -11.86 3.18
C SER A 108 -1.38 -11.32 2.55
N ALA A 109 -2.47 -11.19 3.32
CA ALA A 109 -3.73 -10.61 2.87
C ALA A 109 -3.58 -9.14 2.46
N VAL A 110 -2.85 -8.35 3.24
CA VAL A 110 -2.57 -6.94 2.90
C VAL A 110 -1.75 -6.84 1.62
N TYR A 111 -0.73 -7.70 1.44
CA TYR A 111 0.05 -7.71 0.21
C TYR A 111 -0.81 -8.03 -1.02
N VAL A 112 -1.70 -9.03 -0.93
CA VAL A 112 -2.66 -9.34 -2.00
C VAL A 112 -3.57 -8.15 -2.29
N ALA A 113 -4.03 -7.43 -1.26
CA ALA A 113 -4.83 -6.22 -1.44
C ALA A 113 -4.05 -5.12 -2.19
N VAL A 114 -2.77 -4.90 -1.86
CA VAL A 114 -1.90 -3.94 -2.56
C VAL A 114 -1.75 -4.31 -4.05
N LEU A 115 -1.50 -5.59 -4.35
CA LEU A 115 -1.41 -6.06 -5.74
C LEU A 115 -2.74 -5.87 -6.48
N THR A 116 -3.85 -6.14 -5.81
CA THR A 116 -5.20 -5.96 -6.37
C THR A 116 -5.47 -4.50 -6.71
N LEU A 117 -5.22 -3.58 -5.76
CA LEU A 117 -5.35 -2.13 -5.99
C LEU A 117 -4.45 -1.68 -7.15
N PHE A 118 -3.22 -2.16 -7.22
CA PHE A 118 -2.33 -1.85 -8.34
C PHE A 118 -2.90 -2.33 -9.68
N ALA A 119 -3.33 -3.59 -9.77
CA ALA A 119 -3.93 -4.13 -10.99
C ALA A 119 -5.17 -3.34 -11.43
N LEU A 120 -6.03 -2.96 -10.48
CA LEU A 120 -7.20 -2.11 -10.73
C LEU A 120 -6.81 -0.74 -11.29
N THR A 121 -5.84 -0.07 -10.68
CA THR A 121 -5.37 1.23 -11.19
C THR A 121 -4.77 1.14 -12.59
N GLN A 122 -4.01 0.08 -12.90
CA GLN A 122 -3.45 -0.13 -14.25
C GLN A 122 -4.53 -0.36 -15.30
N LYS A 123 -5.56 -1.17 -14.99
CA LYS A 123 -6.70 -1.36 -15.88
C LYS A 123 -7.48 -0.07 -16.08
N SER A 124 -7.77 0.65 -15.01
CA SER A 124 -8.44 1.96 -15.06
C SER A 124 -7.64 2.99 -15.89
N LYS A 125 -6.30 3.00 -15.81
CA LYS A 125 -5.43 3.86 -16.65
C LYS A 125 -5.56 3.55 -18.12
N THR A 126 -5.55 2.27 -18.44
CA THR A 126 -5.70 1.77 -19.80
C THR A 126 -7.05 2.16 -20.38
N LEU A 127 -8.14 2.00 -19.62
CA LEU A 127 -9.50 2.37 -20.05
C LEU A 127 -9.65 3.88 -20.25
N HIS A 128 -9.18 4.69 -19.31
CA HIS A 128 -9.24 6.14 -19.43
C HIS A 128 -8.46 6.65 -20.65
N ARG A 129 -7.28 6.07 -20.94
CA ARG A 129 -6.50 6.40 -22.15
C ARG A 129 -7.23 6.00 -23.43
N LYS A 130 -7.95 4.88 -23.45
CA LYS A 130 -8.78 4.46 -24.60
C LYS A 130 -9.95 5.40 -24.83
N ARG A 131 -10.62 5.88 -23.76
CA ARG A 131 -11.77 6.80 -23.86
C ARG A 131 -11.40 8.17 -24.44
N ARG A 132 -10.18 8.65 -24.21
CA ARG A 132 -9.69 9.93 -24.72
C ARG A 132 -9.12 9.88 -26.14
N ARG A 133 -9.06 8.71 -26.76
CA ARG A 133 -8.67 8.52 -28.17
C ARG A 133 -9.92 8.37 -29.01
#